data_AF-A0A0F7JMR7-F1
#
_entry.id   AF-A0A0F7JMR7-F1
#
_cell.length_a   1.000
_cell.length_b   1.000
_cell.length_c   1.000
_cell.angle_alpha   90.00
_cell.angle_beta   90.00
_cell.angle_gamma   90.00
#
_symmetry.space_group_name_H-M   'P 1'
#
loop_
_entity.id
_entity.type
_entity.pdbx_description
1 polymer ?
#
loop_
_entity_poly.entity_id
_entity_poly.type
_entity_poly.pdbx_seq_one_letter_code
_entity_poly.pdbx_strand_id
1 'polypeptide(L)'
;MHRWDNPVTDAPKRQPGKQGTTKAERAKLPLCGAKHNKRPGTCKRPAGWGTDHPGEGRCKLHGGGAQKPSPAYLEVNASPRLRELIDGYSTDADLLNLSKDLARMRAIVHDYIERHDQITGAIIAWHASHTTGYLEAVKLWREQMALYLEAVRQGHSEPEMDPPAPPIPEHFESKPRQLPDLATAVSLIDKIGGMVERIQKREGERSISLAEVDRVLNELGLKTVLALREVIADDADLSTFTPADLRAELAGALERHARSVRY
;
A
#
# COMPACT_ATOMS: atom_id res chain seq x y z
N MET A 1 9.70 35.60 13.64
CA MET A 1 10.78 34.58 13.55
C MET A 1 10.32 33.34 14.32
N HIS A 2 9.64 32.41 13.64
CA HIS A 2 9.24 31.13 14.26
C HIS A 2 10.29 30.07 13.92
N ARG A 3 11.00 29.60 14.95
CA ARG A 3 11.84 28.40 14.87
C ARG A 3 10.91 27.18 14.78
N TRP A 4 11.08 26.41 13.72
CA TRP A 4 10.57 25.05 13.66
C TRP A 4 11.53 24.18 14.46
N ASP A 5 11.12 23.80 15.68
CA ASP A 5 11.79 22.74 16.42
C ASP A 5 11.53 21.42 15.69
N ASN A 6 12.54 20.93 14.98
CA ASN A 6 12.52 19.59 14.41
C ASN A 6 12.37 18.60 15.57
N PRO A 7 11.31 17.76 15.62
CA PRO A 7 11.26 16.68 16.57
C PRO A 7 12.43 15.75 16.26
N VAL A 8 13.39 15.74 17.17
CA VAL A 8 14.54 14.84 17.15
C VAL A 8 13.97 13.44 16.99
N THR A 9 14.32 12.81 15.88
CA THR A 9 14.04 11.42 15.61
C THR A 9 14.69 10.59 16.71
N ASP A 10 13.91 10.18 17.70
CA ASP A 10 14.26 9.08 18.60
C ASP A 10 14.29 7.79 17.78
N ALA A 11 15.39 7.61 17.03
CA ALA A 11 15.73 6.31 16.50
C ALA A 11 15.81 5.36 17.71
N PRO A 12 15.08 4.23 17.71
CA PRO A 12 15.02 3.35 18.86
C PRO A 12 16.45 2.93 19.24
N LYS A 13 16.94 3.45 20.37
CA LYS A 13 18.22 3.02 20.94
C LYS A 13 18.12 1.50 21.15
N ARG A 14 19.14 0.75 20.71
CA ARG A 14 19.24 -0.69 20.98
C ARG A 14 18.85 -0.95 22.43
N GLN A 15 17.73 -1.63 22.66
CA GLN A 15 17.33 -2.02 24.01
C GLN A 15 18.42 -2.95 24.55
N PRO A 16 19.20 -2.54 25.56
CA PRO A 16 20.19 -3.42 26.17
C PRO A 16 19.42 -4.62 26.74
N GLY A 17 19.77 -5.82 26.26
CA GLY A 17 19.13 -7.07 26.68
C GLY A 17 18.25 -7.76 25.62
N LYS A 18 17.95 -7.15 24.47
CA LYS A 18 17.36 -7.91 23.35
C LYS A 18 18.40 -8.91 22.84
N GLN A 19 18.14 -10.21 23.06
CA GLN A 19 18.98 -11.27 22.53
C GLN A 19 19.10 -11.06 21.01
N GLY A 20 20.34 -11.00 20.51
CA GLY A 20 20.56 -10.93 19.07
C GLY A 20 19.92 -12.14 18.39
N THR A 21 19.47 -11.98 17.15
CA THR A 21 18.86 -13.06 16.35
C THR A 21 19.64 -14.37 16.49
N THR A 22 18.94 -15.48 16.68
CA THR A 22 19.57 -16.79 16.89
C THR A 22 20.33 -17.23 15.63
N LYS A 23 21.25 -18.17 15.77
CA LYS A 23 21.99 -18.72 14.60
C LYS A 23 21.02 -19.33 13.58
N ALA A 24 19.93 -19.96 14.03
CA ALA A 24 18.90 -20.55 13.19
C ALA A 24 18.11 -19.48 12.43
N GLU A 25 17.69 -18.41 13.09
CA GLU A 25 16.99 -17.28 12.44
C GLU A 25 17.89 -16.60 11.40
N ARG A 26 19.17 -16.38 11.74
CA ARG A 26 20.14 -15.76 10.81
C ARG A 26 20.36 -16.57 9.53
N ALA A 27 20.21 -17.90 9.59
CA ALA A 27 20.36 -18.75 8.41
C ALA A 27 19.19 -18.59 7.42
N LYS A 28 18.04 -18.08 7.86
CA LYS A 28 16.86 -17.82 7.02
C LYS A 28 16.88 -16.44 6.35
N LEU A 29 17.75 -15.53 6.80
CA LEU A 29 17.82 -14.17 6.29
C LEU A 29 18.54 -14.12 4.94
N PRO A 30 18.16 -13.18 4.04
CA PRO A 30 18.88 -12.98 2.78
C PRO A 30 20.35 -12.64 3.05
N LEU A 31 21.23 -12.94 2.11
CA LEU A 31 22.67 -12.64 2.24
C LEU A 31 22.95 -11.17 1.91
N CYS A 32 24.00 -10.62 2.54
CA CYS A 32 24.44 -9.25 2.35
C CYS A 32 24.81 -8.93 0.90
N GLY A 33 25.39 -9.88 0.15
CA GLY A 33 25.65 -9.77 -1.28
C GLY A 33 26.72 -8.75 -1.71
N ALA A 34 27.23 -7.90 -0.82
CA ALA A 34 28.25 -6.90 -1.15
C ALA A 34 29.55 -7.57 -1.63
N LYS A 35 30.18 -7.02 -2.67
CA LYS A 35 31.47 -7.51 -3.18
C LYS A 35 32.56 -7.33 -2.13
N HIS A 36 33.45 -8.31 -2.02
CA HIS A 36 34.63 -8.18 -1.16
C HIS A 36 35.68 -7.29 -1.83
N ASN A 37 36.26 -6.35 -1.08
CA ASN A 37 37.25 -5.43 -1.63
C ASN A 37 38.60 -6.11 -1.98
N LYS A 38 38.97 -7.18 -1.27
CA LYS A 38 40.29 -7.84 -1.39
C LYS A 38 40.24 -9.27 -1.92
N ARG A 39 39.05 -9.83 -2.12
CA ARG A 39 38.86 -11.24 -2.49
C ARG A 39 37.79 -11.33 -3.57
N PRO A 40 37.91 -12.27 -4.53
CA PRO A 40 36.82 -12.52 -5.46
C PRO A 40 35.58 -13.02 -4.72
N GLY A 41 34.39 -12.63 -5.19
CA GLY A 41 33.09 -13.07 -4.66
C GLY A 41 32.32 -12.04 -3.82
N THR A 42 31.19 -12.49 -3.26
CA THR A 42 30.25 -11.67 -2.48
C THR A 42 30.15 -12.11 -1.03
N CYS A 43 29.76 -11.18 -0.16
CA CYS A 43 29.59 -11.39 1.25
C CYS A 43 28.48 -12.42 1.54
N LYS A 44 28.87 -13.56 2.12
CA LYS A 44 27.96 -14.63 2.57
C LYS A 44 27.41 -14.44 3.98
N ARG A 45 27.59 -13.27 4.60
CA ARG A 45 26.94 -12.96 5.89
C ARG A 45 25.48 -12.61 5.65
N PRO A 46 24.57 -12.85 6.61
CA PRO A 46 23.21 -12.35 6.54
C PRO A 46 23.16 -10.83 6.30
N ALA A 47 22.15 -10.37 5.58
CA ALA A 47 21.81 -8.97 5.41
C ALA A 47 21.54 -8.32 6.78
N GLY A 48 21.99 -7.08 6.95
CA GLY A 48 21.92 -6.38 8.23
C GLY A 48 22.71 -7.02 9.38
N TRP A 49 23.60 -7.98 9.10
CA TRP A 49 24.38 -8.61 10.18
C TRP A 49 25.20 -7.56 10.94
N GLY A 50 24.96 -7.45 12.24
CA GLY A 50 25.63 -6.49 13.12
C GLY A 50 25.08 -5.05 13.05
N THR A 51 24.00 -4.80 12.31
CA THR A 51 23.31 -3.49 12.25
C THR A 51 22.10 -3.47 13.20
N ASP A 52 21.29 -2.42 13.13
CA ASP A 52 19.98 -2.27 13.79
C ASP A 52 18.80 -2.73 12.90
N HIS A 53 19.09 -3.21 11.68
CA HIS A 53 18.11 -3.68 10.71
C HIS A 53 18.46 -5.09 10.18
N PRO A 54 18.43 -6.14 11.03
CA PRO A 54 18.69 -7.52 10.59
C PRO A 54 17.72 -7.94 9.47
N GLY A 55 18.27 -8.56 8.42
CA GLY A 55 17.52 -9.03 7.26
C GLY A 55 17.49 -8.05 6.09
N GLU A 56 17.98 -6.82 6.26
CA GLU A 56 17.95 -5.80 5.21
C GLU A 56 19.36 -5.29 4.85
N GLY A 57 19.58 -5.02 3.56
CA GLY A 57 20.75 -4.28 3.10
C GLY A 57 22.10 -4.93 3.39
N ARG A 58 23.14 -4.09 3.51
CA ARG A 58 24.52 -4.56 3.73
C ARG A 58 24.74 -4.93 5.20
N CYS A 59 25.71 -5.81 5.46
CA CYS A 59 26.12 -6.10 6.83
C CYS A 59 27.05 -4.99 7.37
N LYS A 60 27.27 -4.99 8.69
CA LYS A 60 28.17 -4.05 9.39
C LYS A 60 29.56 -3.95 8.75
N LEU A 61 30.13 -5.07 8.29
CA LEU A 61 31.46 -5.08 7.67
C LEU A 61 31.51 -4.48 6.26
N HIS A 62 30.37 -4.33 5.60
CA HIS A 62 30.26 -3.72 4.27
C HIS A 62 29.48 -2.41 4.31
N GLY A 63 29.58 -1.67 5.43
CA GLY A 63 29.02 -0.33 5.58
C GLY A 63 27.54 -0.28 5.97
N GLY A 64 26.91 -1.41 6.25
CA GLY A 64 25.49 -1.45 6.65
C GLY A 64 25.18 -0.66 7.92
N GLY A 65 26.16 -0.45 8.81
CA GLY A 65 25.95 0.33 10.03
C GLY A 65 25.63 1.82 9.79
N ALA A 66 25.97 2.36 8.62
CA ALA A 66 25.63 3.73 8.23
C ALA A 66 24.38 3.79 7.34
N GLN A 67 23.89 2.65 6.87
CA GLN A 67 22.68 2.58 6.05
C GLN A 67 21.47 2.74 6.97
N LYS A 68 20.57 3.68 6.65
CA LYS A 68 19.28 3.75 7.33
C LYS A 68 18.41 2.56 6.89
N PRO A 69 17.65 1.95 7.81
CA PRO A 69 16.65 0.96 7.43
C PRO A 69 15.67 1.55 6.42
N SER A 70 15.10 0.75 5.53
CA SER A 70 14.07 1.28 4.64
C SER A 70 12.82 1.69 5.44
N PRO A 71 12.02 2.64 4.91
CA PRO A 71 10.73 2.96 5.51
C PRO A 71 9.84 1.73 5.71
N ALA A 72 9.84 0.80 4.75
CA ALA A 72 9.09 -0.44 4.83
C ALA A 72 9.56 -1.33 6.00
N TYR A 73 10.88 -1.44 6.21
CA TYR A 73 11.42 -2.18 7.35
C TYR A 73 10.99 -1.57 8.70
N LEU A 74 11.02 -0.24 8.80
CA LEU A 74 10.60 0.48 10.02
C LEU A 74 9.11 0.25 10.30
N GLU A 75 8.27 0.36 9.28
CA GLU A 75 6.82 0.19 9.40
C GLU A 75 6.45 -1.24 9.82
N VAL A 76 7.04 -2.25 9.17
CA VAL A 76 6.83 -3.66 9.51
C VAL A 76 7.29 -3.96 10.93
N ASN A 77 8.45 -3.47 11.35
CA ASN A 77 8.96 -3.79 12.69
C ASN A 77 8.25 -3.00 13.81
N ALA A 78 7.73 -1.80 13.52
CA ALA A 78 6.96 -0.99 14.46
C ALA A 78 5.61 -1.63 14.84
N SER A 79 5.01 -2.43 13.95
CA SER A 79 3.71 -3.07 14.18
C SER A 79 3.85 -4.59 14.37
N PRO A 80 3.70 -5.12 15.60
CA PRO A 80 3.68 -6.57 15.84
C PRO A 80 2.62 -7.30 15.01
N ARG A 81 1.43 -6.68 14.87
CA ARG A 81 0.33 -7.20 14.05
C ARG A 81 0.72 -7.31 12.57
N LEU A 82 1.43 -6.33 12.03
CA LEU A 82 1.85 -6.36 10.62
C LEU A 82 2.86 -7.47 10.36
N ARG A 83 3.78 -7.74 11.31
CA ARG A 83 4.68 -8.90 11.25
C ARG A 83 3.94 -10.23 11.25
N GLU A 84 2.99 -10.41 12.16
CA GLU A 84 2.17 -11.64 12.22
C GLU A 84 1.40 -11.87 10.91
N LEU A 85 0.83 -10.82 10.34
CA LEU A 85 0.14 -10.90 9.04
C LEU A 85 1.12 -11.29 7.92
N ILE A 86 2.28 -10.65 7.83
CA ILE A 86 3.30 -10.96 6.81
C ILE A 86 3.78 -12.41 6.95
N ASP A 87 4.06 -12.87 8.16
CA ASP A 87 4.46 -14.25 8.42
C ASP A 87 3.34 -15.23 8.02
N GLY A 88 2.08 -14.92 8.36
CA GLY A 88 0.93 -15.70 7.94
C GLY A 88 0.81 -15.80 6.42
N TYR A 89 0.93 -14.69 5.70
CA TYR A 89 0.90 -14.69 4.24
C TYR A 89 2.10 -15.40 3.62
N SER A 90 3.29 -15.33 4.24
CA SER A 90 4.48 -16.02 3.72
C SER A 90 4.35 -17.55 3.69
N THR A 91 3.41 -18.10 4.46
CA THR A 91 3.08 -19.54 4.47
C THR A 91 1.99 -19.91 3.47
N ASP A 92 1.32 -18.94 2.85
CA ASP A 92 0.32 -19.21 1.81
C ASP A 92 1.03 -19.69 0.53
N ALA A 93 0.67 -20.89 0.07
CA ALA A 93 1.23 -21.50 -1.14
C ALA A 93 0.91 -20.68 -2.40
N ASP A 94 -0.13 -19.85 -2.35
CA ASP A 94 -0.59 -19.05 -3.47
C ASP A 94 -0.77 -17.58 -3.09
N LEU A 95 0.34 -16.93 -2.73
CA LEU A 95 0.44 -15.49 -2.42
C LEU A 95 -0.14 -14.56 -3.50
N LEU A 96 -0.30 -15.04 -4.73
CA LEU A 96 -0.85 -14.26 -5.84
C LEU A 96 -2.37 -14.43 -5.98
N ASN A 97 -2.97 -15.32 -5.21
CA ASN A 97 -4.40 -15.56 -5.22
C ASN A 97 -5.16 -14.50 -4.42
N LEU A 98 -5.38 -13.36 -5.07
CA LEU A 98 -6.14 -12.25 -4.52
C LEU A 98 -7.65 -12.50 -4.48
N SER A 99 -8.14 -13.70 -4.84
CA SER A 99 -9.58 -13.99 -4.90
C SER A 99 -10.28 -13.83 -3.54
N LYS A 100 -9.62 -14.22 -2.44
CA LYS A 100 -10.15 -14.09 -1.08
C LYS A 100 -10.27 -12.62 -0.67
N ASP A 101 -9.24 -11.83 -0.97
CA ASP A 101 -9.23 -10.40 -0.66
C ASP A 101 -10.25 -9.65 -1.51
N LEU A 102 -10.37 -10.01 -2.79
CA LEU A 102 -11.39 -9.47 -3.69
C LEU A 102 -12.81 -9.80 -3.20
N ALA A 103 -13.06 -11.05 -2.77
CA ALA A 103 -14.35 -11.46 -2.22
C ALA A 103 -14.69 -10.68 -0.95
N ARG A 104 -13.72 -10.52 -0.04
CA ARG A 104 -13.88 -9.70 1.18
C ARG A 104 -14.18 -8.24 0.85
N MET A 105 -13.44 -7.65 -0.09
CA MET A 105 -13.65 -6.27 -0.51
C MET A 105 -15.03 -6.08 -1.16
N ARG A 106 -15.47 -7.02 -2.00
CA ARG A 106 -16.83 -7.01 -2.57
C ARG A 106 -17.90 -7.10 -1.49
N ALA A 107 -17.71 -7.94 -0.47
CA ALA A 107 -18.65 -8.05 0.65
C ALA A 107 -18.74 -6.75 1.46
N ILE A 108 -17.61 -6.07 1.73
CA ILE A 108 -17.59 -4.77 2.42
C ILE A 108 -18.34 -3.70 1.62
N VAL A 109 -18.13 -3.64 0.30
CA VAL A 109 -18.84 -2.69 -0.57
C VAL A 109 -20.33 -3.00 -0.60
N HIS A 110 -20.72 -4.27 -0.70
CA HIS A 110 -22.12 -4.68 -0.69
C HIS A 110 -22.81 -4.28 0.62
N ASP A 111 -22.21 -4.62 1.76
CA ASP A 111 -22.70 -4.23 3.08
C ASP A 111 -22.79 -2.71 3.25
N TYR A 112 -21.84 -1.94 2.68
CA TYR A 112 -21.92 -0.48 2.68
C TYR A 112 -23.12 0.02 1.87
N ILE A 113 -23.41 -0.55 0.69
CA ILE A 113 -24.56 -0.20 -0.14
C ILE A 113 -25.88 -0.53 0.59
N GLU A 114 -25.99 -1.72 1.18
CA GLU A 114 -27.18 -2.12 1.93
C GLU A 114 -27.42 -1.23 3.16
N ARG A 115 -26.34 -0.86 3.88
CA ARG A 115 -26.42 0.09 4.98
C ARG A 115 -26.67 1.51 4.52
N HIS A 116 -26.26 1.89 3.31
CA HIS A 116 -26.52 3.22 2.76
C HIS A 116 -28.02 3.50 2.65
N ASP A 117 -28.84 2.52 2.29
CA ASP A 117 -30.30 2.68 2.26
C ASP A 117 -30.88 2.89 3.66
N GLN A 118 -30.38 2.15 4.65
CA GLN A 118 -30.77 2.33 6.06
C GLN A 118 -30.35 3.71 6.57
N ILE A 119 -29.14 4.15 6.25
CA ILE A 119 -28.61 5.46 6.65
C ILE A 119 -29.36 6.59 5.92
N THR A 120 -29.65 6.43 4.63
CA THR A 120 -30.44 7.39 3.87
C THR A 120 -31.85 7.50 4.45
N GLY A 121 -32.49 6.37 4.75
CA GLY A 121 -33.77 6.35 5.45
C GLY A 121 -33.71 7.03 6.81
N ALA A 122 -32.66 6.78 7.59
CA ALA A 122 -32.45 7.43 8.89
C ALA A 122 -32.20 8.95 8.74
N ILE A 123 -31.44 9.39 7.73
CA ILE A 123 -31.19 10.81 7.44
C ILE A 123 -32.47 11.51 6.96
N ILE A 124 -33.28 10.87 6.10
CA ILE A 124 -34.57 11.41 5.65
C ILE A 124 -35.55 11.49 6.83
N ALA A 125 -35.66 10.42 7.62
CA ALA A 125 -36.50 10.42 8.82
C ALA A 125 -36.04 11.46 9.84
N TRP A 126 -34.73 11.65 9.98
CA TRP A 126 -34.13 12.72 10.77
C TRP A 126 -34.49 14.10 10.20
N HIS A 127 -34.29 14.37 8.91
CA HIS A 127 -34.66 15.64 8.29
C HIS A 127 -36.18 15.92 8.43
N ALA A 128 -37.01 14.88 8.32
CA ALA A 128 -38.46 14.97 8.51
C ALA A 128 -38.87 15.17 9.98
N SER A 129 -38.07 14.74 10.96
CA SER A 129 -38.33 15.01 12.38
C SER A 129 -38.00 16.44 12.78
N HIS A 130 -37.10 17.11 12.04
CA HIS A 130 -36.73 18.52 12.29
C HIS A 130 -37.77 19.49 11.77
N THR A 131 -38.52 19.12 10.72
CA THR A 131 -39.56 20.00 10.17
C THR A 131 -40.82 20.05 11.02
N THR A 132 -41.07 19.13 11.95
CA THR A 132 -42.32 19.19 12.74
C THR A 132 -42.11 19.92 14.07
N GLY A 133 -41.20 19.45 14.93
CA GLY A 133 -41.00 20.04 16.26
C GLY A 133 -40.47 21.48 16.24
N TYR A 134 -39.50 21.80 15.37
CA TYR A 134 -38.98 23.16 15.25
C TYR A 134 -40.00 24.10 14.60
N LEU A 135 -40.76 23.65 13.58
CA LEU A 135 -41.81 24.48 12.98
C LEU A 135 -42.94 24.78 13.98
N GLU A 136 -43.32 23.81 14.81
CA GLU A 136 -44.29 24.04 15.89
C GLU A 136 -43.75 25.04 16.93
N ALA A 137 -42.48 24.91 17.35
CA ALA A 137 -41.86 25.86 18.27
C ALA A 137 -41.75 27.28 17.67
N VAL A 138 -41.40 27.40 16.38
CA VAL A 138 -41.38 28.68 15.66
C VAL A 138 -42.78 29.26 15.52
N LYS A 139 -43.79 28.42 15.26
CA LYS A 139 -45.19 28.86 15.18
C LYS A 139 -45.65 29.42 16.53
N LEU A 140 -45.42 28.69 17.62
CA LEU A 140 -45.76 29.13 18.97
C LEU A 140 -45.04 30.42 19.36
N TRP A 141 -43.74 30.51 19.03
CA TRP A 141 -42.96 31.73 19.26
C TRP A 141 -43.54 32.94 18.49
N ARG A 142 -43.95 32.76 17.23
CA ARG A 142 -44.59 33.83 16.43
C ARG A 142 -45.92 34.28 17.05
N GLU A 143 -46.73 33.34 17.53
CA GLU A 143 -48.00 33.64 18.21
C GLU A 143 -47.75 34.44 19.50
N GLN A 144 -46.78 34.03 20.32
CA GLN A 144 -46.38 34.75 21.53
C GLN A 144 -45.81 36.14 21.23
N MET A 145 -44.99 36.26 20.18
CA MET A 145 -44.41 37.54 19.77
C MET A 145 -45.49 38.51 19.27
N ALA A 146 -46.50 38.02 18.55
CA ALA A 146 -47.63 38.84 18.11
C ALA A 146 -48.42 39.42 19.30
N LEU A 147 -48.66 38.61 20.35
CA LEU A 147 -49.32 39.07 21.59
C LEU A 147 -48.50 40.13 22.31
N TYR A 148 -47.17 39.93 22.42
CA TYR A 148 -46.26 40.91 23.01
C TYR A 148 -46.30 42.24 22.25
N LEU A 149 -46.20 42.21 20.93
CA LEU A 149 -46.22 43.42 20.09
C LEU A 149 -47.56 44.18 20.17
N GLU A 150 -48.67 43.46 20.30
CA GLU A 150 -49.98 44.08 20.49
C GLU A 150 -50.09 44.77 21.86
N ALA A 151 -49.57 44.15 22.93
CA ALA A 151 -49.52 44.77 24.25
C ALA A 151 -48.67 46.06 24.27
N VAL A 152 -47.53 46.06 23.58
CA VAL A 152 -46.70 47.27 23.39
C VAL A 152 -47.47 48.37 22.64
N ARG A 153 -48.23 48.01 21.60
CA ARG A 153 -49.03 48.97 20.82
C ARG A 153 -50.14 49.63 21.63
N GLN A 154 -50.72 48.91 22.60
CA GLN A 154 -51.81 49.41 23.44
C GLN A 154 -51.36 50.45 24.49
N GLY A 155 -50.09 50.87 24.48
CA GLY A 155 -49.61 52.00 25.26
C GLY A 155 -49.03 51.62 26.63
N HIS A 156 -48.77 50.34 26.87
CA HIS A 156 -47.90 49.93 27.96
C HIS A 156 -46.47 50.34 27.58
N SER A 157 -45.98 51.44 28.17
CA SER A 157 -44.61 51.93 27.94
C SER A 157 -43.56 50.87 28.28
N GLU A 158 -43.92 49.92 29.16
CA GLU A 158 -43.22 48.66 29.37
C GLU A 158 -44.28 47.56 29.57
N PRO A 159 -44.46 46.61 28.62
CA PRO A 159 -45.29 45.45 28.88
C PRO A 159 -44.72 44.67 30.06
N GLU A 160 -45.58 44.16 30.95
CA GLU A 160 -45.18 43.41 32.16
C GLU A 160 -44.42 42.11 31.86
N MET A 161 -44.47 41.67 30.60
CA MET A 161 -43.88 40.42 30.13
C MET A 161 -42.79 40.71 29.08
N ASP A 162 -41.62 40.12 29.29
CA ASP A 162 -40.48 40.19 28.38
C ASP A 162 -40.80 39.59 27.00
N PRO A 163 -40.13 40.04 25.93
CA PRO A 163 -40.29 39.45 24.61
C PRO A 163 -39.89 37.97 24.63
N PRO A 164 -40.68 37.08 24.01
CA PRO A 164 -40.38 35.65 24.01
C PRO A 164 -39.08 35.38 23.25
N ALA A 165 -38.18 34.60 23.86
CA ALA A 165 -36.92 34.21 23.23
C ALA A 165 -37.17 33.30 22.02
N PRO A 166 -36.48 33.52 20.89
CA PRO A 166 -36.62 32.66 19.71
C PRO A 166 -36.17 31.22 20.02
N PRO A 167 -36.81 30.20 19.43
CA PRO A 167 -36.38 28.82 19.59
C PRO A 167 -34.97 28.65 19.03
N ILE A 168 -34.09 28.02 19.82
CA ILE A 168 -32.69 27.74 19.46
C ILE A 168 -32.65 26.43 18.67
N PRO A 169 -32.24 26.43 17.39
CA PRO A 169 -32.23 25.24 16.54
C PRO A 169 -31.48 24.05 17.17
N GLU A 170 -30.39 24.33 17.88
CA GLU A 170 -29.49 23.36 18.51
C GLU A 170 -30.19 22.51 19.60
N HIS A 171 -31.27 23.01 20.22
CA HIS A 171 -32.05 22.25 21.21
C HIS A 171 -32.93 21.17 20.60
N PHE A 172 -33.15 21.23 19.28
CA PHE A 172 -33.93 20.24 18.53
C PHE A 172 -33.02 19.22 17.83
N GLU A 173 -31.70 19.31 18.03
CA GLU A 173 -30.72 18.45 17.36
C GLU A 173 -30.40 17.19 18.18
N SER A 174 -30.75 16.02 17.65
CA SER A 174 -30.01 14.79 17.91
C SER A 174 -29.21 14.43 16.65
N LYS A 175 -28.11 15.14 16.38
CA LYS A 175 -27.27 14.86 15.21
C LYS A 175 -26.71 13.44 15.32
N PRO A 176 -26.81 12.59 14.27
CA PRO A 176 -25.99 11.38 14.22
C PRO A 176 -24.52 11.81 14.31
N ARG A 177 -23.82 11.31 15.33
CA ARG A 177 -22.44 11.73 15.65
C ARG A 177 -21.44 11.47 14.53
N GLN A 178 -21.80 10.62 13.56
CA GLN A 178 -20.99 10.33 12.39
C GLN A 178 -21.89 10.17 11.17
N LEU A 179 -21.62 10.99 10.15
CA LEU A 179 -22.04 10.71 8.79
C LEU A 179 -21.08 9.67 8.19
N PRO A 180 -21.59 8.72 7.39
CA PRO A 180 -20.72 7.85 6.60
C PRO A 180 -19.84 8.72 5.71
N ASP A 181 -18.53 8.54 5.81
CA ASP A 181 -17.59 9.24 4.95
C ASP A 181 -17.60 8.60 3.54
N LEU A 182 -18.39 9.20 2.65
CA LEU A 182 -18.48 8.80 1.26
C LEU A 182 -17.11 8.86 0.55
N ALA A 183 -16.21 9.74 0.97
CA ALA A 183 -14.87 9.81 0.39
C ALA A 183 -14.05 8.54 0.70
N THR A 184 -14.19 8.01 1.92
CA THR A 184 -13.56 6.74 2.29
C THR A 184 -14.09 5.59 1.42
N ALA A 185 -15.39 5.51 1.19
CA ALA A 185 -16.00 4.47 0.36
C ALA A 185 -15.55 4.55 -1.11
N VAL A 186 -15.54 5.75 -1.71
CA VAL A 186 -15.05 5.97 -3.08
C VAL A 186 -13.57 5.59 -3.20
N SER A 187 -12.73 5.99 -2.23
CA SER A 187 -11.30 5.64 -2.23
C SER A 187 -11.04 4.13 -2.17
N LEU A 188 -11.93 3.38 -1.51
CA LEU A 188 -11.84 1.92 -1.44
C LEU A 188 -12.19 1.29 -2.79
N ILE A 189 -13.24 1.78 -3.45
CA ILE A 189 -13.65 1.34 -4.79
C ILE A 189 -12.52 1.56 -5.80
N ASP A 190 -11.88 2.73 -5.80
CA ASP A 190 -10.76 3.04 -6.71
C ASP A 190 -9.57 2.09 -6.51
N LYS A 191 -9.22 1.80 -5.24
CA LYS A 191 -8.15 0.85 -4.91
C LYS A 191 -8.47 -0.56 -5.41
N ILE A 192 -9.73 -1.01 -5.24
CA ILE A 192 -10.21 -2.29 -5.76
C ILE A 192 -10.12 -2.32 -7.28
N GLY A 193 -10.63 -1.29 -7.96
CA GLY A 193 -10.57 -1.16 -9.42
C GLY A 193 -9.15 -1.27 -9.95
N GLY A 194 -8.20 -0.54 -9.36
CA GLY A 194 -6.79 -0.62 -9.74
C GLY A 194 -6.15 -1.99 -9.44
N MET A 195 -6.60 -2.72 -8.42
CA MET A 195 -6.15 -4.10 -8.19
C MET A 195 -6.68 -5.05 -9.26
N VAL A 196 -7.96 -4.97 -9.60
CA VAL A 196 -8.58 -5.79 -10.67
C VAL A 196 -7.91 -5.51 -11.99
N GLU A 197 -7.72 -4.24 -12.36
CA GLU A 197 -7.04 -3.85 -13.59
C GLU A 197 -5.61 -4.43 -13.64
N ARG A 198 -4.85 -4.40 -12.53
CA ARG A 198 -3.52 -5.02 -12.48
C ARG A 198 -3.56 -6.54 -12.60
N ILE A 199 -4.57 -7.19 -12.03
CA ILE A 199 -4.77 -8.65 -12.17
C ILE A 199 -5.10 -8.98 -13.62
N GLN A 200 -6.08 -8.29 -14.21
CA GLN A 200 -6.49 -8.47 -15.61
C GLN A 200 -5.37 -8.14 -16.59
N LYS A 201 -4.61 -7.09 -16.32
CA LYS A 201 -3.42 -6.74 -17.10
C LYS A 201 -2.37 -7.83 -16.97
N ARG A 202 -2.15 -8.37 -15.77
CA ARG A 202 -1.25 -9.52 -15.59
C ARG A 202 -1.78 -10.78 -16.26
N GLU A 203 -3.08 -11.03 -16.27
CA GLU A 203 -3.68 -12.20 -16.93
C GLU A 203 -3.67 -12.04 -18.46
N GLY A 204 -3.98 -10.85 -18.97
CA GLY A 204 -3.95 -10.48 -20.38
C GLY A 204 -2.54 -10.34 -20.96
N GLU A 205 -1.56 -9.92 -20.15
CA GLU A 205 -0.14 -9.88 -20.51
C GLU A 205 0.59 -11.20 -20.15
N ARG A 206 -0.08 -12.19 -19.51
CA ARG A 206 0.44 -13.54 -19.23
C ARG A 206 -0.15 -14.63 -20.13
N SER A 207 -0.35 -14.33 -21.40
CA SER A 207 -0.06 -15.34 -22.41
C SER A 207 0.80 -14.74 -23.50
N ILE A 208 2.13 -14.70 -23.27
CA ILE A 208 3.00 -15.04 -24.39
C ILE A 208 2.53 -16.44 -24.79
N SER A 209 1.86 -16.55 -25.94
CA SER A 209 1.36 -17.85 -26.39
C SER A 209 2.55 -18.82 -26.43
N LEU A 210 2.33 -20.11 -26.17
CA LEU A 210 3.42 -21.10 -26.32
C LEU A 210 4.06 -21.01 -27.71
N ALA A 211 3.29 -20.64 -28.74
CA ALA A 211 3.79 -20.38 -30.08
C ALA A 211 4.75 -19.17 -30.15
N GLU A 212 4.55 -18.14 -29.33
CA GLU A 212 5.37 -16.94 -29.28
C GLU A 212 6.60 -17.12 -28.38
N VAL A 213 6.49 -17.94 -27.34
CA VAL A 213 7.63 -18.48 -26.60
C VAL A 213 8.49 -19.34 -27.54
N ASP A 214 7.89 -20.27 -28.29
CA ASP A 214 8.58 -21.09 -29.28
C ASP A 214 9.20 -20.23 -30.39
N ARG A 215 8.53 -19.16 -30.83
CA ARG A 215 9.08 -18.22 -31.81
C ARG A 215 10.32 -17.53 -31.26
N VAL A 216 10.26 -17.01 -30.03
CA VAL A 216 11.38 -16.34 -29.38
C VAL A 216 12.53 -17.31 -29.11
N LEU A 217 12.24 -18.54 -28.65
CA LEU A 217 13.26 -19.56 -28.41
C LEU A 217 13.89 -20.06 -29.72
N ASN A 218 13.12 -20.21 -30.79
CA ASN A 218 13.66 -20.54 -32.12
C ASN A 218 14.52 -19.41 -32.69
N GLU A 219 14.10 -18.15 -32.51
CA GLU A 219 14.89 -17.00 -32.95
C GLU A 219 16.20 -16.86 -32.14
N LEU A 220 16.15 -17.10 -30.83
CA LEU A 220 17.33 -17.16 -29.96
C LEU A 220 18.23 -18.35 -30.31
N GLY A 221 17.66 -19.53 -30.56
CA GLY A 221 18.37 -20.73 -30.97
C GLY A 221 19.11 -20.52 -32.29
N LEU A 222 18.42 -19.96 -33.29
CA LEU A 222 19.02 -19.62 -34.59
C LEU A 222 20.15 -18.60 -34.45
N LYS A 223 19.94 -17.50 -33.70
CA LYS A 223 20.99 -16.50 -33.46
C LYS A 223 22.18 -17.09 -32.70
N THR A 224 21.94 -18.01 -31.77
CA THR A 224 23.00 -18.72 -31.03
C THR A 224 23.79 -19.63 -31.96
N VAL A 225 23.13 -20.40 -32.83
CA VAL A 225 23.79 -21.25 -33.83
C VAL A 225 24.58 -20.42 -34.83
N LEU A 226 24.02 -19.31 -35.32
CA LEU A 226 24.73 -18.39 -36.22
C LEU A 226 25.95 -17.76 -35.54
N ALA A 227 25.83 -17.33 -34.28
CA ALA A 227 26.94 -16.80 -33.50
C ALA A 227 28.02 -17.87 -33.24
N LEU A 228 27.64 -19.13 -33.04
CA LEU A 228 28.59 -20.24 -32.90
C LEU A 228 29.28 -20.58 -34.23
N ARG A 229 28.56 -20.56 -35.36
CA ARG A 229 29.12 -20.79 -36.70
C ARG A 229 30.05 -19.68 -37.18
N GLU A 230 29.83 -18.45 -36.73
CA GLU A 230 30.76 -17.34 -36.98
C GLU A 230 32.12 -17.57 -36.30
N VAL A 231 32.15 -18.33 -35.20
CA VAL A 231 33.35 -18.63 -34.43
C VAL A 231 33.97 -19.98 -34.82
N ILE A 232 33.13 -20.96 -35.16
CA ILE A 232 33.53 -22.32 -35.53
C ILE A 232 33.00 -22.57 -36.96
N ALA A 233 33.89 -22.43 -37.95
CA ALA A 233 33.51 -22.44 -39.36
C ALA A 233 33.14 -23.83 -39.90
N ASP A 234 33.57 -24.91 -39.24
CA ASP A 234 33.31 -26.29 -39.63
C ASP A 234 32.25 -26.94 -38.73
N ASP A 235 31.19 -27.47 -39.35
CA ASP A 235 30.11 -28.18 -38.65
C ASP A 235 30.59 -29.50 -38.01
N ALA A 236 31.65 -30.12 -38.56
CA ALA A 236 32.25 -31.31 -37.97
C ALA A 236 32.84 -31.00 -36.59
N ASP A 237 33.52 -29.85 -36.46
CA ASP A 237 34.10 -29.40 -35.20
C ASP A 237 33.00 -29.12 -34.18
N LEU A 238 31.91 -28.44 -34.58
CA LEU A 238 30.76 -28.12 -33.71
C LEU A 238 30.17 -29.35 -33.01
N SER A 239 30.16 -30.51 -33.69
CA SER A 239 29.65 -31.77 -33.13
C SER A 239 30.55 -32.39 -32.05
N THR A 240 31.79 -31.94 -31.94
CA THR A 240 32.78 -32.44 -30.97
C THR A 240 32.80 -31.65 -29.67
N PHE A 241 32.18 -30.46 -29.62
CA PHE A 241 32.16 -29.63 -28.42
C PHE A 241 31.18 -30.18 -27.38
N THR A 242 31.61 -30.22 -26.12
CA THR A 242 30.67 -30.50 -25.04
C THR A 242 29.73 -29.31 -24.81
N PRO A 243 28.57 -29.50 -24.16
CA PRO A 243 27.70 -28.38 -23.80
C PRO A 243 28.37 -27.32 -22.92
N ALA A 244 29.45 -27.64 -22.21
CA ALA A 244 30.22 -26.67 -21.42
C ALA A 244 31.13 -25.83 -22.32
N ASP A 245 31.78 -26.46 -23.30
CA ASP A 245 32.68 -25.79 -24.25
C ASP A 245 31.90 -24.83 -25.15
N LEU A 246 30.72 -25.24 -25.64
CA LEU A 246 29.81 -24.37 -26.40
C LEU A 246 29.38 -23.13 -25.60
N ARG A 247 29.12 -23.29 -24.30
CA ARG A 247 28.75 -22.16 -23.42
C ARG A 247 29.92 -21.21 -23.22
N ALA A 248 31.14 -21.72 -23.10
CA ALA A 248 32.35 -20.90 -22.98
C ALA A 248 32.63 -20.11 -24.27
N GLU A 249 32.52 -20.76 -25.43
CA GLU A 249 32.70 -20.09 -26.72
C GLU A 249 31.62 -19.05 -27.01
N LEU A 250 30.36 -19.35 -26.72
CA LEU A 250 29.26 -18.39 -26.86
C LEU A 250 29.48 -17.16 -25.98
N ALA A 251 29.93 -17.34 -24.73
CA ALA A 251 30.24 -16.22 -23.85
C ALA A 251 31.37 -15.34 -24.41
N GLY A 252 32.42 -15.97 -24.97
CA GLY A 252 33.50 -15.26 -25.64
C GLY A 252 33.05 -14.52 -26.90
N ALA A 253 32.16 -15.12 -27.70
CA ALA A 253 31.59 -14.51 -28.91
C ALA A 253 30.78 -13.26 -28.57
N LEU A 254 29.91 -13.34 -27.55
CA LEU A 254 29.11 -12.23 -27.07
C LEU A 254 29.98 -11.07 -26.55
N GLU A 255 31.07 -11.39 -25.84
CA GLU A 255 32.00 -10.37 -25.36
C GLU A 255 32.77 -9.69 -26.52
N ARG A 256 33.18 -10.44 -27.54
CA ARG A 256 33.79 -9.87 -28.76
C ARG A 256 32.82 -8.96 -29.51
N HIS A 257 31.56 -9.40 -29.69
CA HIS A 257 30.52 -8.61 -30.34
C HIS A 257 30.19 -7.32 -29.57
N ALA A 258 30.06 -7.40 -28.24
CA ALA A 258 29.83 -6.23 -27.40
C ALA A 258 30.96 -5.18 -27.48
N ARG A 259 32.18 -5.59 -27.82
CA ARG A 259 33.33 -4.68 -28.02
C ARG A 259 33.37 -4.06 -29.43
N SER A 260 32.79 -4.71 -30.44
CA SER A 260 32.79 -4.22 -31.83
C SER A 260 31.63 -3.27 -32.12
N VAL A 261 30.50 -3.42 -31.43
CA VAL A 261 29.35 -2.50 -31.51
C VAL A 261 29.63 -1.27 -30.63
N ARG A 262 30.22 -0.22 -31.21
CA ARG A 262 30.31 1.11 -30.58
C ARG A 262 28.99 1.85 -30.79
N TYR A 263 28.31 2.17 -29.70
CA TYR A 263 27.27 3.21 -29.68
C TYR A 263 27.90 4.60 -29.65
#